data_AF-A0A948UIC6-F1
#
_entry.id   AF-A0A948UIC6-F1
#
_cell.length_a   1.000
_cell.length_b   1.000
_cell.length_c   1.000
_cell.angle_alpha   90.00
_cell.angle_beta   90.00
_cell.angle_gamma   90.00
#
_symmetry.space_group_name_H-M   'P 1'
#
loop_
_entity.id
_entity.type
_entity.pdbx_description
1 polymer ?
#
loop_
_entity_poly.entity_id
_entity_poly.type
_entity_poly.pdbx_seq_one_letter_code
_entity_poly.pdbx_strand_id
1 'polypeptide(L)'
;MKKIQEKIKQFCEENKMESPAEHRVLDTMSELGEVAKEILKMSDYGRKPLEYRKELKSELGDVLYSLITLANTFDIDLEDALNQVLEKYKKRLKKGSAGSVRK
;
A
#
# COMPACT_ATOMS: atom_id res chain seq x y z
N MET A 1 11.48 -7.62 0.52
CA MET A 1 10.08 -7.94 0.12
C MET A 1 9.95 -9.20 -0.71
N LYS A 2 11.02 -9.71 -1.36
CA LYS A 2 10.93 -10.90 -2.24
C LYS A 2 10.22 -12.11 -1.63
N LYS A 3 10.59 -12.49 -0.40
CA LYS A 3 9.98 -13.65 0.30
C LYS A 3 8.46 -13.54 0.45
N ILE A 4 7.93 -12.36 0.73
CA ILE A 4 6.48 -12.18 0.90
C ILE A 4 5.76 -12.12 -0.46
N GLN A 5 6.38 -11.52 -1.48
CA GLN A 5 5.86 -11.53 -2.85
C GLN A 5 5.75 -12.96 -3.39
N GLU A 6 6.78 -13.78 -3.17
CA GLU A 6 6.80 -15.18 -3.59
C GLU A 6 5.80 -16.04 -2.81
N LYS A 7 5.69 -15.85 -1.49
CA LYS A 7 4.64 -16.49 -0.68
C LYS A 7 3.24 -16.19 -1.19
N ILE A 8 2.94 -14.93 -1.53
CA ILE A 8 1.63 -14.53 -2.04
C ILE A 8 1.41 -15.08 -3.45
N LYS A 9 2.44 -15.06 -4.32
CA LYS A 9 2.38 -15.65 -5.66
C LYS A 9 1.99 -17.13 -5.58
N GLN A 10 2.71 -17.91 -4.76
CA GLN A 10 2.42 -19.32 -4.55
C GLN A 10 1.01 -19.55 -4.00
N PHE A 11 0.58 -18.75 -3.01
CA PHE A 11 -0.78 -18.83 -2.47
C PHE A 11 -1.85 -18.58 -3.54
N CYS A 12 -1.66 -17.58 -4.41
CA CYS A 12 -2.59 -17.29 -5.49
C CYS A 12 -2.64 -18.43 -6.53
N GLU A 13 -1.49 -18.99 -6.90
CA GLU A 13 -1.39 -20.11 -7.85
C GLU A 13 -2.08 -21.38 -7.30
N GLU A 14 -1.80 -21.76 -6.05
CA GLU A 14 -2.39 -22.92 -5.38
C GLU A 14 -3.92 -22.83 -5.27
N ASN A 15 -4.45 -21.62 -5.08
CA ASN A 15 -5.88 -21.37 -4.91
C ASN A 15 -6.58 -20.88 -6.18
N LYS A 16 -5.90 -20.86 -7.33
CA LYS A 16 -6.43 -20.39 -8.63
C LYS A 16 -7.04 -18.98 -8.56
N MET A 17 -6.41 -18.08 -7.80
CA MET A 17 -6.87 -16.71 -7.55
C MET A 17 -6.29 -15.70 -8.53
N GLU A 18 -5.96 -16.12 -9.75
CA GLU A 18 -5.47 -15.20 -10.78
C GLU A 18 -6.55 -14.21 -11.20
N SER A 19 -6.17 -12.97 -11.45
CA SER A 19 -7.08 -11.90 -11.85
C SER A 19 -6.35 -10.92 -12.76
N PRO A 20 -7.00 -10.37 -13.80
CA PRO A 20 -6.43 -9.33 -14.66
C PRO A 20 -5.92 -8.11 -13.87
N ALA A 21 -4.89 -7.44 -14.40
CA ALA A 21 -4.26 -6.29 -13.75
C ALA A 21 -5.26 -5.14 -13.50
N GLU A 22 -6.21 -4.96 -14.41
CA GLU A 22 -7.27 -3.95 -14.34
C GLU A 22 -8.18 -4.18 -13.12
N HIS A 23 -8.42 -5.45 -12.75
CA HIS A 23 -9.15 -5.76 -11.52
C HIS A 23 -8.26 -5.57 -10.30
N ARG A 24 -7.00 -6.00 -10.33
CA ARG A 24 -6.06 -5.84 -9.22
C ARG A 24 -5.83 -4.39 -8.79
N VAL A 25 -5.81 -3.46 -9.75
CA VAL A 25 -5.71 -2.03 -9.43
C VAL A 25 -6.99 -1.50 -8.79
N LEU A 26 -8.17 -1.97 -9.21
CA LEU A 26 -9.45 -1.63 -8.58
C LEU A 26 -9.55 -2.20 -7.17
N ASP A 27 -9.13 -3.46 -6.97
CA ASP A 27 -9.05 -4.10 -5.66
C ASP A 27 -8.16 -3.25 -4.73
N THR A 28 -6.97 -2.87 -5.20
CA THR A 28 -6.04 -2.04 -4.41
C THR A 28 -6.63 -0.69 -4.04
N MET A 29 -7.37 -0.06 -4.94
CA MET A 29 -8.08 1.19 -4.65
C MET A 29 -9.20 0.97 -3.63
N SER A 30 -9.92 -0.14 -3.71
CA SER A 30 -10.98 -0.52 -2.77
C SER A 30 -10.44 -0.71 -1.35
N GLU A 31 -9.36 -1.49 -1.18
CA GLU A 31 -8.76 -1.73 0.14
C GLU A 31 -8.23 -0.43 0.77
N LEU A 32 -7.64 0.46 -0.05
CA LEU A 32 -7.22 1.77 0.43
C LEU A 32 -8.41 2.64 0.88
N GLY A 33 -9.57 2.46 0.23
CA GLY A 33 -10.83 3.05 0.63
C GLY A 33 -11.32 2.57 2.00
N GLU A 34 -11.20 1.28 2.30
CA GLU A 34 -11.54 0.73 3.62
C GLU A 34 -10.59 1.25 4.72
N VAL A 35 -9.29 1.37 4.43
CA VAL A 35 -8.35 2.08 5.34
C VAL A 35 -8.83 3.50 5.63
N ALA A 36 -9.18 4.27 4.60
CA ALA A 36 -9.66 5.65 4.76
C ALA A 36 -10.96 5.72 5.60
N LYS A 37 -11.90 4.80 5.34
CA LYS A 37 -13.14 4.67 6.10
C LYS A 37 -12.89 4.32 7.56
N GLU A 38 -11.95 3.43 7.86
CA GLU A 38 -11.65 3.03 9.24
C GLU A 38 -11.00 4.18 10.02
N ILE A 39 -10.09 4.94 9.39
CA ILE A 39 -9.53 6.17 9.97
C ILE A 39 -10.64 7.22 10.23
N LEU A 40 -11.57 7.41 9.28
CA LEU A 40 -12.70 8.32 9.47
C LEU A 40 -13.55 7.91 10.67
N LYS A 41 -13.89 6.62 10.78
CA LYS A 41 -14.62 6.12 11.94
C LYS A 41 -13.84 6.28 13.25
N MET A 42 -12.50 6.16 13.24
CA MET A 42 -11.67 6.30 14.45
C MET A 42 -11.73 7.72 14.99
N SER A 43 -11.67 8.69 14.07
CA SER A 43 -11.79 10.10 14.42
C SER A 43 -13.21 10.53 14.76
N ASP A 44 -14.19 9.62 14.74
CA ASP A 44 -15.61 9.96 14.79
C ASP A 44 -15.95 11.07 13.76
N TYR A 45 -15.50 10.86 12.51
CA TYR A 45 -15.62 11.83 11.42
C TYR A 45 -15.01 13.21 11.77
N GLY A 46 -13.85 13.21 12.42
CA GLY A 46 -13.12 14.41 12.83
C GLY A 46 -13.57 15.04 14.15
N ARG A 47 -14.54 14.43 14.85
CA ARG A 47 -15.05 14.95 16.14
C ARG A 47 -14.16 14.58 17.33
N LYS A 48 -13.27 13.58 17.17
CA LYS A 48 -12.42 13.06 18.25
C LYS A 48 -11.00 12.80 17.77
N PRO A 49 -10.00 12.83 18.68
CA PRO A 49 -8.65 12.37 18.39
C PRO A 49 -8.64 10.93 17.86
N LEU A 50 -7.67 10.61 17.00
CA LEU A 50 -7.48 9.25 16.51
C LEU A 50 -6.93 8.36 17.63
N GLU A 51 -7.63 7.27 17.89
CA GLU A 51 -7.15 6.17 18.72
C GLU A 51 -7.01 4.92 17.85
N TYR A 52 -5.90 4.20 18.05
CA TYR A 52 -5.64 2.99 17.29
C TYR A 52 -6.74 1.95 17.51
N ARG A 53 -7.19 1.35 16.41
CA ARG A 53 -8.11 0.21 16.41
C ARG A 53 -7.51 -0.95 15.62
N LYS A 54 -7.77 -2.17 16.08
CA LYS A 54 -7.19 -3.40 15.50
C LYS A 54 -7.60 -3.60 14.04
N GLU A 55 -8.76 -3.07 13.65
CA GLU A 55 -9.34 -3.10 12.31
C GLU A 55 -8.38 -2.45 11.31
N LEU A 56 -7.73 -1.33 11.68
CA LEU A 56 -6.73 -0.67 10.82
C LEU A 56 -5.61 -1.60 10.37
N LYS A 57 -5.17 -2.50 11.26
CA LYS A 57 -4.11 -3.46 10.95
C LYS A 57 -4.58 -4.47 9.90
N SER A 58 -5.85 -4.86 9.92
CA SER A 58 -6.43 -5.75 8.91
C SER A 58 -6.45 -5.06 7.57
N GLU A 59 -7.05 -3.87 7.49
CA GLU A 59 -7.20 -3.12 6.24
C GLU A 59 -5.83 -2.77 5.60
N LEU A 60 -4.83 -2.43 6.42
CA LEU A 60 -3.45 -2.23 5.93
C LEU A 60 -2.82 -3.52 5.39
N GLY A 61 -3.17 -4.68 5.96
CA GLY A 61 -2.79 -5.99 5.46
C GLY A 61 -3.42 -6.29 4.09
N ASP A 62 -4.70 -5.96 3.93
CA ASP A 62 -5.45 -6.16 2.70
C ASP A 62 -4.90 -5.27 1.56
N VAL A 63 -4.61 -4.00 1.85
CA VAL A 63 -3.89 -3.10 0.92
C VAL A 63 -2.53 -3.65 0.51
N LEU A 64 -1.76 -4.18 1.46
CA LEU A 64 -0.44 -4.73 1.15
C LEU A 64 -0.56 -5.98 0.28
N TYR A 65 -1.52 -6.85 0.58
CA TYR A 65 -1.80 -8.04 -0.21
C TYR A 65 -2.21 -7.65 -1.64
N SER A 66 -3.17 -6.74 -1.80
CA SER A 66 -3.66 -6.31 -3.11
C SER A 66 -2.53 -5.68 -3.94
N LEU A 67 -1.71 -4.81 -3.34
CA LEU A 67 -0.56 -4.19 -3.99
C LEU A 67 0.48 -5.23 -4.44
N ILE A 68 0.77 -6.22 -3.60
CA ILE A 68 1.70 -7.31 -3.94
C ILE A 68 1.15 -8.13 -5.11
N THR A 69 -0.14 -8.49 -5.09
CA THR A 69 -0.73 -9.25 -6.20
C THR A 69 -0.68 -8.47 -7.52
N LEU A 70 -0.91 -7.15 -7.49
CA LEU A 70 -0.76 -6.27 -8.65
C LEU A 70 0.69 -6.22 -9.15
N ALA A 71 1.66 -6.05 -8.24
CA ALA A 71 3.08 -6.00 -8.61
C ALA A 71 3.57 -7.33 -9.22
N ASN A 72 3.10 -8.45 -8.67
CA ASN A 72 3.43 -9.78 -9.17
C ASN A 72 2.88 -10.03 -10.59
N THR A 73 1.75 -9.42 -10.98
CA THR A 73 1.22 -9.51 -12.35
C THR A 73 2.19 -8.93 -13.40
N PHE A 74 3.06 -8.01 -13.00
CA PHE A 74 4.05 -7.37 -13.87
C PHE A 74 5.50 -7.76 -13.53
N ASP A 75 5.70 -8.77 -12.68
CA ASP A 75 7.01 -9.17 -12.17
C ASP A 75 7.84 -8.01 -11.58
N ILE A 76 7.17 -7.07 -10.91
CA ILE A 76 7.82 -5.92 -10.27
C ILE A 76 8.40 -6.31 -8.91
N ASP A 77 9.70 -6.03 -8.71
CA ASP A 77 10.36 -6.11 -7.41
C ASP A 77 10.00 -4.88 -6.55
N LEU A 78 9.11 -5.06 -5.57
CA LEU A 78 8.64 -3.95 -4.72
C LEU A 78 9.72 -3.43 -3.76
N GLU A 79 10.73 -4.25 -3.42
CA GLU A 79 11.85 -3.79 -2.58
C GLU A 79 12.77 -2.86 -3.36
N ASP A 80 13.09 -3.22 -4.61
CA ASP A 80 13.82 -2.32 -5.50
C ASP A 80 13.04 -1.03 -5.76
N ALA A 81 11.75 -1.12 -6.11
CA ALA A 81 10.89 0.04 -6.34
C ALA A 81 10.85 0.98 -5.11
N LEU A 82 10.74 0.43 -3.90
CA LEU A 82 10.77 1.20 -2.66
C LEU A 82 12.14 1.87 -2.45
N ASN A 83 13.24 1.15 -2.65
CA ASN A 83 14.59 1.69 -2.51
C ASN A 83 14.83 2.87 -3.45
N GLN A 84 14.34 2.80 -4.69
CA GLN A 84 14.42 3.91 -5.65
C GLN A 84 13.67 5.16 -5.15
N VAL A 85 12.49 4.99 -4.53
CA VAL A 85 11.71 6.08 -3.94
C VAL A 85 12.43 6.69 -2.74
N LEU A 86 12.99 5.86 -1.86
CA LEU A 86 13.73 6.32 -0.68
C LEU A 86 14.98 7.13 -1.07
N GLU A 87 15.73 6.68 -2.07
CA GLU A 87 16.89 7.43 -2.58
C GLU A 87 16.48 8.77 -3.21
N LYS A 88 15.32 8.85 -3.89
CA LYS A 88 14.76 10.14 -4.36
C LYS A 88 14.47 11.09 -3.20
N TYR A 89 13.84 10.61 -2.12
CA TYR A 89 13.58 11.43 -0.93
C TYR A 89 14.87 11.89 -0.24
N LYS A 90 15.84 10.99 -0.07
CA LYS A 90 17.16 11.32 0.50
C LYS A 90 17.88 12.40 -0.31
N LYS A 91 17.83 12.34 -1.64
CA LYS A 91 18.37 13.39 -2.52
C LYS A 91 17.63 14.73 -2.35
N ARG A 92 16.30 14.73 -2.22
CA ARG A 92 15.50 15.96 -1.99
C ARG A 92 15.86 16.62 -0.66
N LEU A 93 15.96 15.84 0.41
CA LEU A 93 16.34 16.35 1.74
C LEU A 93 17.75 16.96 1.74
N LYS A 94 18.73 16.31 1.10
CA LYS A 94 20.10 16.84 0.99
C LYS A 94 20.22 18.15 0.19
N LYS A 95 19.29 18.42 -0.73
CA LYS A 95 19.28 19.64 -1.55
C LYS A 95 18.61 20.84 -0.87
N GLY A 96 18.16 20.72 0.38
CA GLY A 96 17.58 21.83 1.14
C GLY A 96 16.17 22.25 0.70
N SER A 97 15.54 21.57 -0.25
CA SER A 97 14.14 21.81 -0.62
C SER A 97 13.18 20.85 0.08
N ALA A 98 13.22 20.86 1.42
CA ALA A 98 12.15 20.33 2.27
C ALA A 98 11.00 21.37 2.47
N GLY A 99 10.85 22.29 1.51
CA GLY A 99 9.80 23.28 1.49
C GLY A 99 9.68 23.90 0.12
N SER A 100 8.84 23.32 -0.75
CA SER A 100 8.12 24.19 -1.69
C SER A 100 7.08 24.90 -0.86
N VAL A 101 7.45 26.11 -0.46
CA VAL A 101 6.54 27.21 -0.17
C VAL A 101 5.37 27.12 -1.14
N ARG A 102 4.14 27.01 -0.61
CA ARG A 102 2.93 27.32 -1.35
C ARG A 102 3.08 28.76 -1.86
N LYS A 103 3.09 28.95 -3.18
CA LYS A 103 2.66 30.21 -3.79
C LYS A 103 1.18 30.09 -4.10
#